data_AF-Q9ALP5-F1
#
_entry.id   AF-Q9ALP5-F1
#
_cell.length_a   1.000
_cell.length_b   1.000
_cell.length_c   1.000
_cell.angle_alpha   90.00
_cell.angle_beta   90.00
_cell.angle_gamma   90.00
#
_symmetry.space_group_name_H-M   'P 1'
#
loop_
_entity.id
_entity.type
_entity.pdbx_description
1 polymer ?
#
loop_
_entity_poly.entity_id
_entity_poly.type
_entity_poly.pdbx_seq_one_letter_code
_entity_poly.pdbx_strand_id
1 'polypeptide(L)'
;RVLPEPVKLTLTGGADAQGDIVATELPPIPGTSSGPLDVALASQARWTGATRAVDSLSIDNATWVMTDNSNVGALRLASDGSVDFQQPAEAGRFKVLTVNTLAGSGLFRMNVFADLGLSDKLVVMQDASGQHRLWVRNSGSEPASANTLLLVQTPRGSAATFTLANKDGKVDIGTYRYRLAANGNGQWSLVGAKVPPAPKPAPQPGPQPPQPPQPQPQPQPQPEAPAPQPPAGRELSAAANAAVNTGGVGLASTLWYAESNALSKRLGELRLNPDAGGAWGRGFAQRQQLDNRAGRRFDQKVAGFELGADHAVAVAGGRWHLGGLAGYTRGDRGFTGDGGGHTDSVH
;
A
#
# COMPACT_ATOMS: atom_id res chain seq x y z
N ARG A 1 1.96 -0.71 -48.96
CA ARG A 1 1.00 -0.69 -47.83
C ARG A 1 1.65 -1.50 -46.72
N VAL A 2 2.07 -0.85 -45.63
CA VAL A 2 2.95 -1.44 -44.60
C VAL A 2 2.09 -2.30 -43.66
N LEU A 3 2.44 -3.57 -43.47
CA LEU A 3 1.84 -4.42 -42.44
C LEU A 3 2.20 -3.84 -41.06
N PRO A 4 1.32 -3.88 -40.05
CA PRO A 4 1.67 -3.41 -38.72
C PRO A 4 2.88 -4.20 -38.20
N GLU A 5 4.00 -3.51 -37.97
CA GLU A 5 5.26 -4.15 -37.59
C GLU A 5 5.20 -4.68 -36.15
N PRO A 6 5.78 -5.86 -35.86
CA PRO A 6 5.98 -6.30 -34.49
C PRO A 6 6.89 -5.33 -33.75
N VAL A 7 6.57 -5.05 -32.49
CA VAL A 7 7.35 -4.12 -31.65
C VAL A 7 7.88 -4.90 -30.46
N LYS A 8 9.18 -4.74 -30.19
CA LYS A 8 9.81 -5.24 -28.98
C LYS A 8 10.43 -4.08 -28.20
N LEU A 9 9.87 -3.79 -27.03
CA LEU A 9 10.40 -2.82 -26.08
C LEU A 9 11.17 -3.54 -24.98
N THR A 10 12.34 -3.03 -24.59
CA THR A 10 13.16 -3.63 -23.54
C THR A 10 13.72 -2.54 -22.63
N LEU A 11 13.47 -2.64 -21.33
CA LEU A 11 14.02 -1.78 -20.28
C LEU A 11 14.91 -2.63 -19.37
N THR A 12 16.18 -2.25 -19.25
CA THR A 12 17.18 -2.98 -18.46
C THR A 12 18.14 -2.04 -17.74
N GLY A 13 18.99 -2.59 -16.86
CA GLY A 13 20.09 -1.85 -16.25
C GLY A 13 19.65 -0.67 -15.38
N GLY A 14 18.53 -0.82 -14.67
CA GLY A 14 17.97 0.26 -13.85
C GLY A 14 17.26 1.37 -14.63
N ALA A 15 16.98 1.19 -15.93
CA ALA A 15 16.19 2.14 -16.71
C ALA A 15 14.83 2.43 -16.04
N ASP A 16 14.46 3.71 -15.96
CA ASP A 16 13.18 4.16 -15.43
C ASP A 16 12.39 4.88 -16.53
N ALA A 17 11.24 4.33 -16.89
CA ALA A 17 10.35 4.87 -17.91
C ALA A 17 8.97 5.15 -17.32
N GLN A 18 8.41 6.30 -17.65
CA GLN A 18 7.06 6.69 -17.26
C GLN A 18 6.21 7.03 -18.49
N GLY A 19 5.01 6.46 -18.56
CA GLY A 19 4.07 6.64 -19.66
C GLY A 19 3.29 5.37 -19.97
N ASP A 20 2.14 5.53 -20.59
CA ASP A 20 1.27 4.40 -20.99
C ASP A 20 1.74 3.78 -22.29
N ILE A 21 1.57 2.45 -22.40
CA ILE A 21 1.80 1.74 -23.66
C ILE A 21 0.46 1.56 -24.36
N VAL A 22 0.29 2.25 -25.48
CA VAL A 22 -0.96 2.29 -26.27
C VAL A 22 -0.71 1.80 -27.69
N ALA A 23 -1.73 1.20 -28.30
CA ALA A 23 -1.77 0.85 -29.72
C ALA A 23 -3.08 1.35 -30.33
N THR A 24 -3.11 1.54 -31.65
CA THR A 24 -4.32 1.93 -32.36
C THR A 24 -5.37 0.82 -32.31
N GLU A 25 -6.59 1.14 -31.86
CA GLU A 25 -7.65 0.16 -31.56
C GLU A 25 -8.18 -0.65 -32.76
N LEU A 26 -7.90 -0.19 -33.99
CA LEU A 26 -8.33 -0.87 -35.22
C LEU A 26 -7.12 -1.13 -36.12
N PRO A 27 -6.92 -2.38 -36.59
CA PRO A 27 -5.92 -2.62 -37.60
C PRO A 27 -6.29 -1.82 -38.86
N PRO A 28 -5.32 -1.25 -39.59
CA PRO A 28 -5.58 -0.51 -40.83
C PRO A 28 -6.32 -1.32 -41.89
N ILE A 29 -6.33 -2.65 -41.74
CA ILE A 29 -7.00 -3.62 -42.60
C ILE A 29 -7.80 -4.58 -41.70
N PRO A 30 -9.15 -4.61 -41.81
CA PRO A 30 -9.96 -5.60 -41.12
C PRO A 30 -9.52 -7.02 -41.49
N GLY A 31 -9.29 -7.88 -40.49
CA GLY A 31 -8.90 -9.29 -40.70
C GLY A 31 -7.40 -9.55 -40.85
N THR A 32 -6.53 -8.54 -40.77
CA THR A 32 -5.07 -8.76 -40.65
C THR A 32 -4.65 -8.74 -39.19
N SER A 33 -3.84 -9.70 -38.76
CA SER A 33 -3.15 -9.66 -37.47
C SER A 33 -2.11 -8.54 -37.48
N SER A 34 -2.17 -7.62 -36.50
CA SER A 34 -1.03 -6.77 -36.18
C SER A 34 0.11 -7.64 -35.62
N GLY A 35 1.36 -7.27 -35.91
CA GLY A 35 2.50 -7.91 -35.23
C GLY A 35 2.41 -7.72 -33.71
N PRO A 36 2.96 -8.66 -32.91
CA PRO A 36 2.88 -8.58 -31.45
C PRO A 36 3.62 -7.35 -30.89
N LEU A 37 3.10 -6.82 -29.79
CA LEU A 37 3.76 -5.84 -28.93
C LEU A 37 4.30 -6.52 -27.67
N ASP A 38 5.59 -6.82 -27.68
CA ASP A 38 6.31 -7.50 -26.61
C ASP A 38 7.11 -6.51 -25.76
N VAL A 39 7.01 -6.64 -24.43
CA VAL A 39 7.70 -5.80 -23.47
C VAL A 39 8.51 -6.66 -22.50
N ALA A 40 9.79 -6.32 -22.31
CA ALA A 40 10.67 -6.97 -21.34
C ALA A 40 11.24 -5.94 -20.36
N LEU A 41 11.00 -6.16 -19.07
CA LEU A 41 11.60 -5.43 -17.96
C LEU A 41 12.61 -6.34 -17.27
N ALA A 42 13.87 -5.92 -17.16
CA ALA A 42 14.86 -6.71 -16.45
C ALA A 42 15.86 -5.88 -15.65
N SER A 43 16.63 -6.53 -14.78
CA SER A 43 17.84 -5.94 -14.16
C SER A 43 17.59 -4.58 -13.50
N GLN A 44 16.66 -4.55 -12.54
CA GLN A 44 16.24 -3.38 -11.76
C GLN A 44 15.52 -2.29 -12.55
N ALA A 45 15.13 -2.55 -13.80
CA ALA A 45 14.33 -1.59 -14.55
C ALA A 45 12.95 -1.34 -13.92
N ARG A 46 12.41 -0.16 -14.17
CA ARG A 46 11.10 0.29 -13.72
C ARG A 46 10.31 0.86 -14.89
N TRP A 47 9.08 0.39 -15.04
CA TRP A 47 8.10 1.03 -15.92
C TRP A 47 6.92 1.50 -15.07
N THR A 48 6.55 2.77 -15.18
CA THR A 48 5.37 3.35 -14.51
C THR A 48 4.35 3.78 -15.56
N GLY A 49 3.21 3.09 -15.62
CA GLY A 49 2.16 3.36 -16.61
C GLY A 49 1.08 2.28 -16.64
N ALA A 50 0.15 2.42 -17.55
CA ALA A 50 -0.93 1.48 -17.84
C ALA A 50 -0.87 0.99 -19.30
N THR A 51 -1.56 -0.10 -19.59
CA THR A 51 -1.68 -0.59 -20.97
C THR A 51 -2.93 -1.42 -21.21
N ARG A 52 -3.41 -1.43 -22.45
CA ARG A 52 -4.39 -2.42 -22.93
C ARG A 52 -3.92 -3.12 -24.22
N ALA A 53 -2.66 -2.93 -24.58
CA ALA A 53 -2.13 -3.24 -25.90
C ALA A 53 -0.97 -4.25 -25.88
N VAL A 54 -0.38 -4.52 -24.71
CA VAL A 54 0.79 -5.40 -24.62
C VAL A 54 0.37 -6.86 -24.76
N ASP A 55 0.90 -7.54 -25.77
CA ASP A 55 0.63 -8.95 -26.04
C ASP A 55 1.42 -9.85 -25.09
N SER A 56 2.68 -9.54 -24.83
CA SER A 56 3.48 -10.26 -23.83
C SER A 56 4.33 -9.32 -22.97
N LEU A 57 4.30 -9.54 -21.66
CA LEU A 57 5.09 -8.81 -20.68
C LEU A 57 5.93 -9.79 -19.85
N SER A 58 7.24 -9.60 -19.88
CA SER A 58 8.18 -10.31 -19.02
C SER A 58 8.79 -9.35 -18.00
N ILE A 59 8.80 -9.74 -16.72
CA ILE A 59 9.39 -8.95 -15.63
C ILE A 59 10.35 -9.85 -14.85
N ASP A 60 11.65 -9.58 -14.98
CA ASP A 60 12.72 -10.37 -14.38
C ASP A 60 13.61 -9.49 -13.51
N ASN A 61 13.50 -9.59 -12.18
CA ASN A 61 14.22 -8.71 -11.25
C ASN A 61 13.98 -7.21 -11.54
N ALA A 62 12.74 -6.85 -11.88
CA ALA A 62 12.31 -5.52 -12.29
C ALA A 62 10.89 -5.23 -11.76
N THR A 63 10.40 -4.00 -11.96
CA THR A 63 9.06 -3.60 -11.48
C THR A 63 8.25 -2.89 -12.55
N TRP A 64 7.00 -3.33 -12.74
CA TRP A 64 5.97 -2.53 -13.39
C TRP A 64 5.08 -1.88 -12.31
N VAL A 65 5.02 -0.55 -12.30
CA VAL A 65 4.10 0.24 -11.47
C VAL A 65 2.86 0.55 -12.30
N MET A 66 1.77 -0.14 -11.99
CA MET A 66 0.52 -0.05 -12.73
C MET A 66 -0.32 1.14 -12.22
N THR A 67 -0.52 2.14 -13.08
CA THR A 67 -1.17 3.42 -12.75
C THR A 67 -2.69 3.38 -12.94
N ASP A 68 -3.21 2.55 -13.84
CA ASP A 68 -4.64 2.36 -14.13
C ASP A 68 -4.96 0.90 -14.52
N ASN A 69 -6.24 0.56 -14.65
CA ASN A 69 -6.73 -0.72 -15.15
C ASN A 69 -6.01 -1.13 -16.44
N SER A 70 -5.44 -2.34 -16.45
CA SER A 70 -4.59 -2.79 -17.55
C SER A 70 -4.96 -4.18 -18.05
N ASN A 71 -4.69 -4.42 -19.34
CA ASN A 71 -4.80 -5.73 -19.98
C ASN A 71 -3.46 -6.12 -20.59
N VAL A 72 -3.03 -7.35 -20.35
CA VAL A 72 -1.85 -7.95 -20.98
C VAL A 72 -2.22 -9.33 -21.51
N GLY A 73 -1.68 -9.75 -22.66
CA GLY A 73 -1.87 -11.12 -23.12
C GLY A 73 -1.19 -12.13 -22.18
N ALA A 74 0.11 -12.33 -22.32
CA ALA A 74 0.89 -13.24 -21.50
C ALA A 74 1.78 -12.49 -20.50
N LEU A 75 1.61 -12.74 -19.19
CA LEU A 75 2.45 -12.18 -18.14
C LEU A 75 3.37 -13.26 -17.55
N ARG A 76 4.68 -13.02 -17.60
CA ARG A 76 5.70 -13.89 -16.99
C ARG A 76 6.53 -13.11 -15.97
N LEU A 77 6.65 -13.65 -14.76
CA LEU A 77 7.48 -13.08 -13.69
C LEU A 77 8.64 -14.01 -13.35
N ALA A 78 9.82 -13.45 -13.05
CA ALA A 78 10.99 -14.18 -12.60
C ALA A 78 11.85 -13.34 -11.65
N SER A 79 12.69 -13.99 -10.83
CA SER A 79 13.73 -13.36 -10.00
C SER A 79 13.26 -12.13 -9.21
N ASP A 80 12.17 -12.26 -8.45
CA ASP A 80 11.53 -11.14 -7.71
C ASP A 80 10.90 -10.04 -8.58
N GLY A 81 10.69 -10.29 -9.87
CA GLY A 81 9.90 -9.45 -10.75
C GLY A 81 8.52 -9.15 -10.15
N SER A 82 8.12 -7.89 -10.21
CA SER A 82 6.92 -7.43 -9.51
C SER A 82 6.00 -6.52 -10.32
N VAL A 83 4.71 -6.64 -10.05
CA VAL A 83 3.69 -5.67 -10.45
C VAL A 83 3.22 -4.93 -9.20
N ASP A 84 3.44 -3.63 -9.17
CA ASP A 84 3.03 -2.75 -8.08
C ASP A 84 1.79 -1.95 -8.52
N PHE A 85 0.64 -2.29 -7.97
CA PHE A 85 -0.56 -1.49 -8.17
C PHE A 85 -0.36 -0.17 -7.43
N GLN A 86 -0.16 0.91 -8.18
CA GLN A 86 0.13 2.23 -7.61
C GLN A 86 -0.97 2.60 -6.61
N GLN A 87 -0.60 3.04 -5.41
CA GLN A 87 -1.59 3.50 -4.44
C GLN A 87 -2.34 4.71 -5.03
N PRO A 88 -3.68 4.68 -5.12
CA PRO A 88 -4.43 5.80 -5.64
C PRO A 88 -4.43 6.96 -4.62
N ALA A 89 -4.49 8.19 -5.12
CA ALA A 89 -4.68 9.38 -4.28
C ALA A 89 -6.07 9.41 -3.63
N GLU A 90 -7.08 8.84 -4.31
CA GLU A 90 -8.46 8.75 -3.84
C GLU A 90 -8.74 7.37 -3.24
N ALA A 91 -9.30 7.34 -2.03
CA ALA A 91 -9.70 6.11 -1.38
C ALA A 91 -10.80 5.39 -2.18
N GLY A 92 -10.72 4.06 -2.27
CA GLY A 92 -11.70 3.22 -2.96
C GLY A 92 -11.50 3.08 -4.47
N ARG A 93 -10.56 3.82 -5.07
CA ARG A 93 -10.20 3.69 -6.50
C ARG A 93 -9.29 2.47 -6.74
N PHE A 94 -9.86 1.29 -6.60
CA PHE A 94 -9.18 0.02 -6.90
C PHE A 94 -8.95 -0.16 -8.41
N LYS A 95 -7.94 -0.95 -8.75
CA LYS A 95 -7.56 -1.30 -10.12
C LYS A 95 -7.65 -2.79 -10.37
N VAL A 96 -7.82 -3.14 -11.64
CA VAL A 96 -7.87 -4.52 -12.14
C VAL A 96 -6.78 -4.70 -13.19
N LEU A 97 -5.93 -5.69 -12.97
CA LEU A 97 -5.05 -6.24 -14.00
C LEU A 97 -5.69 -7.50 -14.55
N THR A 98 -6.05 -7.49 -15.83
CA THR A 98 -6.52 -8.68 -16.52
C THR A 98 -5.40 -9.24 -17.39
N VAL A 99 -5.14 -10.54 -17.30
CA VAL A 99 -4.17 -11.25 -18.13
C VAL A 99 -4.81 -12.47 -18.77
N ASN A 100 -4.37 -12.85 -19.97
CA ASN A 100 -4.80 -14.14 -20.55
C ASN A 100 -4.07 -15.28 -19.86
N THR A 101 -2.73 -15.20 -19.80
CA THR A 101 -1.90 -16.22 -19.15
C THR A 101 -0.96 -15.63 -18.11
N LEU A 102 -0.75 -16.37 -17.02
CA LEU A 102 0.19 -16.04 -15.95
C LEU A 102 1.15 -17.21 -15.72
N ALA A 103 2.45 -16.93 -15.70
CA ALA A 103 3.47 -17.94 -15.45
C ALA A 103 4.65 -17.42 -14.62
N GLY A 104 5.40 -18.35 -14.03
CA GLY A 104 6.68 -18.10 -13.36
C GLY A 104 6.55 -17.84 -11.87
N SER A 105 7.38 -16.95 -11.33
CA SER A 105 7.35 -16.58 -9.91
C SER A 105 7.65 -15.10 -9.72
N GLY A 106 6.79 -14.42 -8.96
CA GLY A 106 6.92 -12.98 -8.74
C GLY A 106 5.99 -12.44 -7.66
N LEU A 107 5.96 -11.12 -7.54
CA LEU A 107 5.25 -10.41 -6.49
C LEU A 107 4.20 -9.45 -7.08
N PHE A 108 2.99 -9.46 -6.52
CA PHE A 108 1.98 -8.43 -6.78
C PHE A 108 1.80 -7.60 -5.51
N ARG A 109 2.08 -6.29 -5.57
CA ARG A 109 1.71 -5.36 -4.49
C ARG A 109 0.34 -4.78 -4.79
N MET A 110 -0.63 -4.98 -3.89
CA MET A 110 -2.05 -4.70 -4.13
C MET A 110 -2.62 -3.81 -3.03
N ASN A 111 -3.46 -2.84 -3.40
CA ASN A 111 -4.14 -1.96 -2.46
C ASN A 111 -5.44 -2.61 -1.94
N VAL A 112 -5.69 -2.42 -0.65
CA VAL A 112 -6.92 -2.84 0.04
C VAL A 112 -7.56 -1.65 0.75
N PHE A 113 -8.86 -1.48 0.55
CA PHE A 113 -9.74 -0.53 1.24
C PHE A 113 -10.74 -1.33 2.08
N ALA A 114 -10.27 -1.79 3.24
CA ALA A 114 -11.02 -2.72 4.07
C ALA A 114 -12.35 -2.14 4.56
N ASP A 115 -12.39 -0.86 4.91
CA ASP A 115 -13.61 -0.13 5.27
C ASP A 115 -14.69 -0.13 4.18
N LEU A 116 -14.27 -0.08 2.91
CA LEU A 116 -15.16 -0.09 1.76
C LEU A 116 -15.46 -1.50 1.24
N GLY A 117 -14.78 -2.53 1.74
CA GLY A 117 -14.88 -3.88 1.18
C GLY A 117 -14.30 -3.99 -0.23
N LEU A 118 -13.36 -3.10 -0.59
CA LEU A 118 -12.76 -3.04 -1.93
C LEU A 118 -11.27 -3.40 -1.92
N SER A 119 -10.79 -3.94 -3.02
CA SER A 119 -9.38 -4.25 -3.23
C SER A 119 -9.04 -4.22 -4.71
N ASP A 120 -7.76 -4.00 -4.99
CA ASP A 120 -7.23 -4.30 -6.31
C ASP A 120 -7.43 -5.78 -6.66
N LYS A 121 -7.46 -6.08 -7.96
CA LYS A 121 -7.72 -7.43 -8.47
C LYS A 121 -6.75 -7.83 -9.58
N LEU A 122 -6.30 -9.07 -9.52
CA LEU A 122 -5.66 -9.78 -10.62
C LEU A 122 -6.65 -10.81 -11.18
N VAL A 123 -6.93 -10.73 -12.48
CA VAL A 123 -7.82 -11.66 -13.17
C VAL A 123 -7.03 -12.37 -14.26
N VAL A 124 -6.94 -13.70 -14.19
CA VAL A 124 -6.36 -14.55 -15.22
C VAL A 124 -7.49 -15.25 -15.97
N MET A 125 -7.53 -15.06 -17.29
CA MET A 125 -8.66 -15.50 -18.12
C MET A 125 -8.51 -16.93 -18.64
N GLN A 126 -7.30 -17.36 -19.03
CA GLN A 126 -7.09 -18.63 -19.74
C GLN A 126 -6.28 -19.66 -18.96
N ASP A 127 -5.07 -19.32 -18.53
CA ASP A 127 -4.20 -20.25 -17.78
C ASP A 127 -3.31 -19.54 -16.77
N ALA A 128 -3.16 -20.13 -15.58
CA ALA A 128 -2.31 -19.63 -14.52
C ALA A 128 -1.50 -20.78 -13.93
N SER A 129 -0.18 -20.60 -13.90
CA SER A 129 0.79 -21.54 -13.34
C SER A 129 1.89 -20.82 -12.57
N GLY A 130 2.55 -21.53 -11.64
CA GLY A 130 3.70 -21.00 -10.91
C GLY A 130 3.43 -20.60 -9.45
N GLN A 131 4.43 -20.00 -8.81
CA GLN A 131 4.39 -19.62 -7.39
C GLN A 131 4.50 -18.11 -7.25
N HIS A 132 3.42 -17.46 -6.85
CA HIS A 132 3.36 -16.01 -6.72
C HIS A 132 3.16 -15.58 -5.27
N ARG A 133 3.52 -14.33 -5.01
CA ARG A 133 3.34 -13.68 -3.72
C ARG A 133 2.43 -12.47 -3.89
N LEU A 134 1.59 -12.22 -2.89
CA LEU A 134 0.75 -11.03 -2.78
C LEU A 134 1.23 -10.24 -1.56
N TRP A 135 1.56 -8.97 -1.75
CA TRP A 135 1.81 -8.05 -0.65
C TRP A 135 0.69 -7.01 -0.62
N VAL A 136 0.01 -6.92 0.52
CA VAL A 136 -1.17 -6.06 0.68
C VAL A 136 -0.78 -4.74 1.34
N ARG A 137 -1.12 -3.64 0.68
CA ARG A 137 -1.06 -2.27 1.20
C ARG A 137 -2.41 -1.91 1.83
N ASN A 138 -2.42 -1.58 3.12
CA ASN A 138 -3.59 -0.94 3.72
C ASN A 138 -3.71 0.49 3.17
N SER A 139 -4.66 0.71 2.27
CA SER A 139 -4.87 2.00 1.58
C SER A 139 -6.20 2.65 1.95
N GLY A 140 -6.99 2.01 2.81
CA GLY A 140 -8.22 2.53 3.36
C GLY A 140 -8.15 2.69 4.88
N SER A 141 -9.34 2.77 5.47
CA SER A 141 -9.51 2.84 6.93
C SER A 141 -9.83 1.46 7.52
N GLU A 142 -9.90 1.41 8.84
CA GLU A 142 -10.34 0.21 9.54
C GLU A 142 -11.80 -0.15 9.19
N PRO A 143 -12.09 -1.44 8.91
CA PRO A 143 -13.45 -1.89 8.65
C PRO A 143 -14.34 -1.89 9.88
N ALA A 144 -15.64 -1.64 9.69
CA ALA A 144 -16.63 -1.69 10.75
C ALA A 144 -17.02 -3.13 11.15
N SER A 145 -16.79 -4.10 10.27
CA SER A 145 -17.10 -5.52 10.46
C SER A 145 -16.09 -6.40 9.75
N ALA A 146 -16.05 -7.68 10.10
CA ALA A 146 -15.23 -8.65 9.38
C ALA A 146 -15.73 -8.76 7.94
N ASN A 147 -14.81 -8.70 6.98
CA ASN A 147 -15.13 -8.85 5.57
C ASN A 147 -14.06 -9.66 4.82
N THR A 148 -14.40 -10.04 3.59
CA THR A 148 -13.55 -10.83 2.71
C THR A 148 -13.36 -10.09 1.39
N LEU A 149 -12.13 -10.02 0.91
CA LEU A 149 -11.74 -9.23 -0.26
C LEU A 149 -11.13 -10.14 -1.33
N LEU A 150 -11.75 -10.23 -2.49
CA LEU A 150 -11.22 -11.03 -3.60
C LEU A 150 -10.01 -10.33 -4.21
N LEU A 151 -8.82 -10.96 -4.16
CA LEU A 151 -7.59 -10.42 -4.74
C LEU A 151 -7.26 -11.05 -6.09
N VAL A 152 -7.43 -12.37 -6.23
CA VAL A 152 -7.07 -13.08 -7.46
C VAL A 152 -8.21 -13.96 -7.92
N GLN A 153 -8.50 -13.89 -9.22
CA GLN A 153 -9.36 -14.81 -9.94
C GLN A 153 -8.53 -15.52 -11.02
N THR A 154 -8.54 -16.84 -11.01
CA THR A 154 -7.98 -17.68 -12.07
C THR A 154 -9.06 -18.60 -12.66
N PRO A 155 -8.78 -19.29 -13.77
CA PRO A 155 -9.62 -20.40 -14.22
C PRO A 155 -9.70 -21.50 -13.15
N ARG A 156 -10.79 -22.28 -13.18
CA ARG A 156 -10.91 -23.48 -12.34
C ARG A 156 -9.83 -24.49 -12.71
N GLY A 157 -9.22 -25.13 -11.71
CA GLY A 157 -8.15 -26.12 -11.93
C GLY A 157 -6.77 -25.51 -12.24
N SER A 158 -6.60 -24.20 -12.06
CA SER A 158 -5.29 -23.53 -12.21
C SER A 158 -4.22 -24.17 -11.31
N ALA A 159 -2.99 -24.26 -11.85
CA ALA A 159 -1.81 -24.74 -11.14
C ALA A 159 -1.04 -23.62 -10.41
N ALA A 160 -1.53 -22.37 -10.44
CA ALA A 160 -0.89 -21.26 -9.75
C ALA A 160 -1.17 -21.29 -8.24
N THR A 161 -0.17 -20.90 -7.48
CA THR A 161 -0.26 -20.75 -6.03
C THR A 161 0.06 -19.32 -5.62
N PHE A 162 -0.65 -18.81 -4.62
CA PHE A 162 -0.45 -17.48 -4.09
C PHE A 162 -0.22 -17.54 -2.58
N THR A 163 0.76 -16.78 -2.09
CA THR A 163 1.04 -16.66 -0.66
C THR A 163 1.06 -15.19 -0.25
N LEU A 164 0.64 -14.89 0.98
CA LEU A 164 0.70 -13.53 1.50
C LEU A 164 2.13 -13.22 1.97
N ALA A 165 2.77 -12.24 1.35
CA ALA A 165 4.15 -11.83 1.63
C ALA A 165 4.27 -10.78 2.73
N ASN A 166 3.15 -10.28 3.28
CA ASN A 166 3.17 -9.50 4.50
C ASN A 166 3.75 -10.34 5.65
N LYS A 167 4.30 -9.66 6.66
CA LYS A 167 4.95 -10.29 7.81
C LYS A 167 4.03 -11.35 8.45
N ASP A 168 4.60 -12.52 8.72
CA ASP A 168 3.93 -13.69 9.29
C ASP A 168 2.72 -14.21 8.48
N GLY A 169 2.64 -13.89 7.17
CA GLY A 169 1.55 -14.31 6.30
C GLY A 169 0.20 -13.71 6.66
N LYS A 170 0.21 -12.53 7.30
CA LYS A 170 -0.99 -11.81 7.75
C LYS A 170 -0.88 -10.30 7.51
N VAL A 171 -2.02 -9.62 7.48
CA VAL A 171 -2.09 -8.16 7.52
C VAL A 171 -3.11 -7.73 8.57
N ASP A 172 -2.69 -6.88 9.50
CA ASP A 172 -3.57 -6.34 10.54
C ASP A 172 -4.07 -4.96 10.06
N ILE A 173 -5.39 -4.81 9.90
CA ILE A 173 -6.03 -3.54 9.54
C ILE A 173 -6.96 -3.19 10.68
N GLY A 174 -6.49 -2.29 11.55
CA GLY A 174 -7.21 -2.00 12.78
C GLY A 174 -7.26 -3.21 13.71
N THR A 175 -8.44 -3.50 14.24
CA THR A 175 -8.73 -4.66 15.11
C THR A 175 -8.96 -5.97 14.34
N TYR A 176 -8.84 -5.94 13.01
CA TYR A 176 -9.05 -7.09 12.14
C TYR A 176 -7.73 -7.63 11.59
N ARG A 177 -7.59 -8.94 11.64
CA ARG A 177 -6.46 -9.66 11.04
C ARG A 177 -6.94 -10.41 9.82
N TYR A 178 -6.21 -10.19 8.74
CA TYR A 178 -6.49 -10.75 7.43
C TYR A 178 -5.45 -11.79 7.07
N ARG A 179 -5.91 -12.90 6.48
CA ARG A 179 -5.08 -13.94 5.90
C ARG A 179 -5.59 -14.30 4.51
N LEU A 180 -4.67 -14.76 3.67
CA LEU A 180 -5.03 -15.23 2.34
C LEU A 180 -5.60 -16.65 2.41
N ALA A 181 -6.74 -16.88 1.78
CA ALA A 181 -7.38 -18.18 1.65
C ALA A 181 -7.76 -18.45 0.20
N ALA A 182 -7.58 -19.69 -0.23
CA ALA A 182 -8.06 -20.17 -1.52
C ALA A 182 -9.42 -20.86 -1.35
N ASN A 183 -10.40 -20.53 -2.20
CA ASN A 183 -11.76 -21.07 -2.11
C ASN A 183 -11.97 -22.33 -2.97
N GLY A 184 -10.88 -22.95 -3.47
CA GLY A 184 -10.91 -24.17 -4.30
C GLY A 184 -11.43 -24.00 -5.74
N ASN A 185 -11.98 -22.83 -6.08
CA ASN A 185 -12.58 -22.51 -7.38
C ASN A 185 -11.69 -21.58 -8.25
N GLY A 186 -10.40 -21.47 -7.94
CA GLY A 186 -9.48 -20.52 -8.58
C GLY A 186 -9.55 -19.10 -8.01
N GLN A 187 -10.22 -18.90 -6.87
CA GLN A 187 -10.27 -17.60 -6.20
C GLN A 187 -9.38 -17.57 -4.96
N TRP A 188 -8.61 -16.49 -4.83
CA TRP A 188 -7.84 -16.18 -3.64
C TRP A 188 -8.39 -14.91 -3.01
N SER A 189 -8.90 -15.07 -1.78
CA SER A 189 -9.52 -14.00 -1.03
C SER A 189 -8.75 -13.70 0.24
N LEU A 190 -8.68 -12.43 0.60
CA LEU A 190 -8.17 -11.97 1.87
C LEU A 190 -9.32 -11.97 2.88
N VAL A 191 -9.30 -12.92 3.82
CA VAL A 191 -10.37 -13.13 4.80
C VAL A 191 -9.99 -12.45 6.11
N GLY A 192 -10.78 -11.46 6.52
CA GLY A 192 -10.61 -10.72 7.76
C GLY A 192 -11.42 -11.32 8.89
N ALA A 193 -10.81 -11.45 10.06
CA ALA A 193 -11.49 -11.81 11.30
C ALA A 193 -11.06 -10.87 12.42
N LYS A 194 -11.97 -10.64 13.38
CA LYS A 194 -11.66 -9.81 14.56
C LYS A 194 -10.59 -10.51 15.38
N VAL A 195 -9.54 -9.80 15.76
CA VAL A 195 -8.51 -10.36 16.62
C VAL A 195 -9.08 -10.48 18.04
N PRO A 196 -9.04 -11.67 18.66
CA PRO A 196 -9.45 -11.81 20.04
C PRO A 196 -8.62 -10.87 20.93
N PRO A 197 -9.23 -10.23 21.95
CA PRO A 197 -8.46 -9.48 22.93
C PRO A 197 -7.41 -10.39 23.56
N ALA A 198 -6.20 -9.84 23.76
CA ALA A 198 -5.12 -10.59 24.39
C ALA A 198 -5.60 -11.15 25.74
N PRO A 199 -5.23 -12.40 26.10
CA PRO A 199 -5.51 -12.94 27.42
C PRO A 199 -5.05 -11.94 28.47
N LYS A 200 -5.94 -11.62 29.42
CA LYS A 200 -5.61 -10.73 30.54
C LYS A 200 -4.39 -11.34 31.24
N PRO A 201 -3.31 -10.57 31.51
CA PRO A 201 -2.18 -11.10 32.26
C PRO A 201 -2.70 -11.76 33.55
N ALA A 202 -2.26 -12.98 33.82
CA ALA A 202 -2.61 -13.64 35.06
C ALA A 202 -2.25 -12.70 36.23
N PRO A 203 -3.10 -12.58 37.27
CA PRO A 203 -2.74 -11.84 38.46
C PRO A 203 -1.36 -12.31 38.93
N GLN A 204 -0.39 -11.39 39.01
CA GLN A 204 0.88 -11.72 39.64
C GLN A 204 0.56 -12.22 41.06
N PRO A 205 1.10 -13.38 41.48
CA PRO A 205 1.00 -13.79 42.88
C PRO A 205 1.45 -12.61 43.74
N GLY A 206 0.62 -12.20 44.69
CA GLY A 206 0.98 -11.14 45.62
C GLY A 206 2.30 -11.48 46.31
N PRO A 207 3.06 -10.48 46.79
CA PRO A 207 4.30 -10.73 47.50
C PRO A 207 4.07 -11.75 48.61
N GLN A 208 4.72 -12.92 48.51
CA GLN A 208 4.66 -13.91 49.57
C GLN A 208 5.30 -13.30 50.82
N PRO A 209 4.69 -13.45 52.00
CA PRO A 209 5.34 -13.10 53.25
C PRO A 209 6.71 -13.79 53.33
N PRO A 210 7.77 -13.12 53.82
CA PRO A 210 9.07 -13.75 53.99
C PRO A 210 8.90 -15.01 54.84
N GLN A 211 9.20 -16.17 54.26
CA GLN A 211 9.24 -17.40 55.05
C GLN A 211 10.40 -17.32 56.04
N PRO A 212 10.23 -17.74 57.30
CA PRO A 212 11.34 -17.85 58.24
C PRO A 212 12.43 -18.75 57.64
N PRO A 213 13.73 -18.47 57.87
CA PRO A 213 14.81 -19.28 57.33
C PRO A 213 14.67 -20.74 57.78
N GLN A 214 14.47 -21.66 56.84
CA GLN A 214 14.62 -23.08 57.12
C GLN A 214 16.11 -23.45 57.08
N PRO A 215 16.58 -24.37 57.95
CA PRO A 215 17.94 -24.89 57.88
C PRO A 215 18.17 -25.55 56.52
N GLN A 216 19.21 -25.11 55.79
CA GLN A 216 19.57 -25.69 54.49
C GLN A 216 20.03 -27.15 54.66
N PRO A 217 19.38 -28.14 54.00
CA PRO A 217 19.95 -29.46 53.84
C PRO A 217 21.09 -29.43 52.82
N GLN A 218 22.10 -30.28 53.01
CA GLN A 218 23.29 -30.37 52.14
C GLN A 218 22.93 -30.67 50.66
N PRO A 219 23.76 -30.23 49.69
CA PRO A 219 23.43 -30.33 48.27
C PRO A 219 23.45 -31.79 47.78
N GLN A 220 22.35 -32.24 47.18
CA GLN A 220 22.37 -33.36 46.24
C GLN A 220 22.47 -32.82 44.80
N PRO A 221 23.18 -33.50 43.88
CA PRO A 221 23.23 -33.08 42.48
C PRO A 221 21.87 -33.31 41.81
N GLN A 222 21.17 -32.23 41.45
CA GLN A 222 20.03 -32.28 40.54
C GLN A 222 20.54 -32.19 39.08
N PRO A 223 19.99 -32.98 38.14
CA PRO A 223 20.20 -32.76 36.71
C PRO A 223 19.72 -31.37 36.32
N GLU A 224 20.50 -30.63 35.53
CA GLU A 224 20.14 -29.32 35.01
C GLU A 224 18.81 -29.40 34.25
N ALA A 225 17.81 -28.66 34.74
CA ALA A 225 16.60 -28.38 33.99
C ALA A 225 16.97 -27.55 32.74
N PRO A 226 16.40 -27.84 31.55
CA PRO A 226 16.65 -27.04 30.37
C PRO A 226 16.27 -25.58 30.62
N ALA A 227 17.15 -24.66 30.22
CA ALA A 227 16.93 -23.22 30.36
C ALA A 227 15.58 -22.80 29.75
N PRO A 228 14.86 -21.82 30.35
CA PRO A 228 13.64 -21.28 29.77
C PRO A 228 13.91 -20.79 28.35
N GLN A 229 13.17 -21.33 27.38
CA GLN A 229 13.20 -20.81 26.02
C GLN A 229 12.78 -19.33 26.05
N PRO A 230 13.52 -18.42 25.37
CA PRO A 230 13.15 -17.02 25.30
C PRO A 230 11.74 -16.89 24.70
N PRO A 231 10.90 -15.96 25.20
CA PRO A 231 9.53 -15.82 24.73
C PRO A 231 9.53 -15.61 23.21
N ALA A 232 8.72 -16.43 22.52
CA ALA A 232 8.43 -16.27 21.10
C ALA A 232 8.14 -14.80 20.80
N GLY A 233 8.77 -14.28 19.74
CA GLY A 233 8.86 -12.86 19.43
C GLY A 233 7.57 -12.12 19.74
N ARG A 234 7.67 -11.03 20.51
CA ARG A 234 6.55 -10.17 20.87
C ARG A 234 5.89 -9.64 19.59
N GLU A 235 4.85 -10.32 19.13
CA GLU A 235 3.91 -9.75 18.19
C GLU A 235 3.19 -8.60 18.91
N LEU A 236 3.23 -7.41 18.31
CA LEU A 236 2.44 -6.28 18.77
C LEU A 236 0.96 -6.67 18.81
N SER A 237 0.25 -6.26 19.86
CA SER A 237 -1.19 -6.53 19.98
C SER A 237 -1.94 -5.88 18.82
N ALA A 238 -3.09 -6.41 18.43
CA ALA A 238 -3.89 -5.81 17.35
C ALA A 238 -4.25 -4.34 17.62
N ALA A 239 -4.43 -3.96 18.89
CA ALA A 239 -4.62 -2.56 19.27
C ALA A 239 -3.35 -1.72 19.07
N ALA A 240 -2.16 -2.25 19.39
CA ALA A 240 -0.90 -1.59 19.12
C ALA A 240 -0.62 -1.49 17.60
N ASN A 241 -0.92 -2.54 16.84
CA ASN A 241 -0.84 -2.54 15.38
C ASN A 241 -1.85 -1.58 14.75
N ALA A 242 -3.08 -1.51 15.26
CA ALA A 242 -4.08 -0.53 14.85
C ALA A 242 -3.57 0.90 15.10
N ALA A 243 -3.04 1.18 16.30
CA ALA A 243 -2.49 2.49 16.63
C ALA A 243 -1.32 2.89 15.72
N VAL A 244 -0.46 1.93 15.35
CA VAL A 244 0.66 2.13 14.41
C VAL A 244 0.15 2.33 12.97
N ASN A 245 -0.76 1.47 12.49
CA ASN A 245 -1.27 1.51 11.10
C ASN A 245 -2.17 2.71 10.85
N THR A 246 -3.05 3.06 11.79
CA THR A 246 -3.82 4.32 11.75
C THR A 246 -2.90 5.53 11.93
N GLY A 247 -1.82 5.39 12.72
CA GLY A 247 -0.80 6.42 12.87
C GLY A 247 -0.07 6.74 11.57
N GLY A 248 0.30 5.74 10.76
CA GLY A 248 0.97 5.97 9.47
C GLY A 248 0.06 6.54 8.38
N VAL A 249 -1.13 5.94 8.19
CA VAL A 249 -2.05 6.30 7.09
C VAL A 249 -2.86 7.57 7.39
N GLY A 250 -3.27 7.76 8.65
CA GLY A 250 -3.99 8.97 9.08
C GLY A 250 -3.12 10.23 9.06
N LEU A 251 -1.81 10.10 9.33
CA LEU A 251 -0.89 11.23 9.29
C LEU A 251 -0.47 11.58 7.85
N ALA A 252 -0.17 10.61 7.00
CA ALA A 252 0.14 10.87 5.58
C ALA A 252 -1.03 11.53 4.85
N SER A 253 -2.27 11.09 5.10
CA SER A 253 -3.46 11.74 4.54
C SER A 253 -3.67 13.14 5.09
N THR A 254 -3.50 13.36 6.39
CA THR A 254 -3.62 14.71 6.99
C THR A 254 -2.56 15.67 6.45
N LEU A 255 -1.33 15.19 6.24
CA LEU A 255 -0.22 15.96 5.65
C LEU A 255 -0.54 16.34 4.20
N TRP A 256 -0.94 15.37 3.37
CA TRP A 256 -1.38 15.61 1.99
C TRP A 256 -2.57 16.58 1.91
N TYR A 257 -3.54 16.48 2.83
CA TYR A 257 -4.67 17.41 2.89
C TYR A 257 -4.24 18.81 3.30
N ALA A 258 -3.28 18.97 4.21
CA ALA A 258 -2.73 20.27 4.59
C ALA A 258 -2.02 20.94 3.38
N GLU A 259 -1.18 20.18 2.68
CA GLU A 259 -0.46 20.58 1.48
C GLU A 259 -1.41 20.91 0.32
N SER A 260 -2.42 20.07 0.06
CA SER A 260 -3.43 20.32 -0.98
C SER A 260 -4.29 21.55 -0.68
N ASN A 261 -4.59 21.81 0.59
CA ASN A 261 -5.29 23.01 1.04
C ASN A 261 -4.42 24.27 0.90
N ALA A 262 -3.09 24.13 0.85
CA ALA A 262 -2.16 25.21 0.47
C ALA A 262 -2.36 25.66 -0.93
N LEU A 263 -2.16 24.70 -1.82
CA LEU A 263 -2.21 24.93 -3.24
C LEU A 263 -3.60 25.43 -3.64
N SER A 264 -4.65 24.82 -3.09
CA SER A 264 -6.04 25.24 -3.37
C SER A 264 -6.33 26.67 -2.94
N LYS A 265 -5.84 27.10 -1.76
CA LYS A 265 -6.04 28.48 -1.31
C LYS A 265 -5.23 29.47 -2.13
N ARG A 266 -3.95 29.17 -2.44
CA ARG A 266 -3.12 30.04 -3.28
C ARG A 266 -3.67 30.14 -4.71
N LEU A 267 -4.10 29.04 -5.32
CA LEU A 267 -4.77 29.03 -6.62
C LEU A 267 -6.08 29.83 -6.59
N GLY A 268 -6.81 29.80 -5.47
CA GLY A 268 -7.99 30.65 -5.25
C GLY A 268 -7.65 32.14 -5.24
N GLU A 269 -6.58 32.54 -4.55
CA GLU A 269 -6.08 33.91 -4.55
C GLU A 269 -5.65 34.38 -5.95
N LEU A 270 -4.88 33.56 -6.66
CA LEU A 270 -4.43 33.85 -8.03
C LEU A 270 -5.61 33.95 -9.01
N ARG A 271 -6.71 33.22 -8.77
CA ARG A 271 -7.93 33.34 -9.57
C ARG A 271 -8.68 34.67 -9.33
N LEU A 272 -8.59 35.21 -8.12
CA LEU A 272 -9.23 36.49 -7.75
C LEU A 272 -8.34 37.69 -8.08
N ASN A 273 -7.02 37.52 -8.07
CA ASN A 273 -6.04 38.53 -8.41
C ASN A 273 -4.95 37.93 -9.32
N PRO A 274 -5.18 37.88 -10.65
CA PRO A 274 -4.27 37.24 -11.60
C PRO A 274 -2.92 37.94 -11.74
N ASP A 275 -2.83 39.22 -11.34
CA ASP A 275 -1.58 39.99 -11.29
C ASP A 275 -0.76 39.71 -10.02
N ALA A 276 -1.30 38.94 -9.07
CA ALA A 276 -0.57 38.56 -7.88
C ALA A 276 0.55 37.56 -8.21
N GLY A 277 1.74 37.86 -7.69
CA GLY A 277 2.93 37.02 -7.70
C GLY A 277 3.88 37.51 -6.61
N GLY A 278 4.82 36.67 -6.20
CA GLY A 278 5.80 36.99 -5.17
C GLY A 278 5.77 36.00 -3.99
N ALA A 279 6.44 36.39 -2.91
CA ALA A 279 6.53 35.59 -1.70
C ALA A 279 5.20 35.59 -0.94
N TRP A 280 4.80 34.43 -0.45
CA TRP A 280 3.63 34.25 0.38
C TRP A 280 3.97 33.33 1.55
N GLY A 281 3.21 33.44 2.63
CA GLY A 281 3.38 32.62 3.80
C GLY A 281 2.07 32.47 4.56
N ARG A 282 1.87 31.31 5.18
CA ARG A 282 0.66 31.03 5.95
C ARG A 282 0.94 30.10 7.12
N GLY A 283 0.20 30.29 8.21
CA GLY A 283 0.15 29.37 9.33
C GLY A 283 -1.21 28.68 9.41
N PHE A 284 -1.25 27.48 9.95
CA PHE A 284 -2.50 26.78 10.24
C PHE A 284 -2.42 26.03 11.56
N ALA A 285 -3.58 25.86 12.19
CA ALA A 285 -3.75 25.00 13.35
C ALA A 285 -5.15 24.38 13.29
N GLN A 286 -5.23 23.07 13.53
CA GLN A 286 -6.48 22.33 13.52
C GLN A 286 -6.48 21.29 14.64
N ARG A 287 -7.51 21.32 15.48
CA ARG A 287 -7.79 20.25 16.43
C ARG A 287 -8.86 19.33 15.85
N GLN A 288 -8.56 18.05 15.77
CA GLN A 288 -9.50 17.02 15.34
C GLN A 288 -9.68 16.02 16.48
N GLN A 289 -10.93 15.67 16.74
CA GLN A 289 -11.27 14.55 17.60
C GLN A 289 -11.60 13.37 16.72
N LEU A 290 -10.69 12.42 16.68
CA LEU A 290 -10.82 11.23 15.86
C LEU A 290 -11.35 10.12 16.75
N ASP A 291 -12.62 9.80 16.52
CA ASP A 291 -13.27 8.63 17.12
C ASP A 291 -13.06 7.45 16.18
N ASN A 292 -11.93 6.78 16.36
CA ASN A 292 -11.67 5.54 15.65
C ASN A 292 -12.44 4.45 16.39
N ARG A 293 -13.63 4.06 15.90
CA ARG A 293 -14.63 3.14 16.53
C ARG A 293 -14.12 1.74 16.92
N ALA A 294 -12.81 1.55 16.90
CA ALA A 294 -12.06 0.35 17.24
C ALA A 294 -10.98 0.57 18.32
N GLY A 295 -10.78 1.81 18.79
CA GLY A 295 -9.89 2.20 19.87
C GLY A 295 -10.48 3.36 20.68
N ARG A 296 -9.81 3.77 21.77
CA ARG A 296 -10.27 4.94 22.55
C ARG A 296 -10.11 6.21 21.70
N ARG A 297 -11.09 7.13 21.79
CA ARG A 297 -11.02 8.49 21.22
C ARG A 297 -9.67 9.13 21.53
N PHE A 298 -9.01 9.67 20.50
CA PHE A 298 -7.80 10.47 20.69
C PHE A 298 -7.99 11.89 20.16
N ASP A 299 -7.35 12.83 20.85
CA ASP A 299 -7.28 14.22 20.43
C ASP A 299 -6.03 14.41 19.59
N GLN A 300 -6.19 14.93 18.37
CA GLN A 300 -5.08 15.31 17.51
C GLN A 300 -5.08 16.82 17.31
N LYS A 301 -3.93 17.45 17.54
CA LYS A 301 -3.67 18.85 17.22
C LYS A 301 -2.61 18.88 16.14
N VAL A 302 -2.91 19.46 14.99
CA VAL A 302 -1.95 19.66 13.90
C VAL A 302 -1.76 21.16 13.74
N ALA A 303 -0.51 21.61 13.71
CA ALA A 303 -0.17 22.99 13.43
C ALA A 303 1.07 23.04 12.53
N GLY A 304 1.15 24.06 11.70
CA GLY A 304 2.26 24.20 10.77
C GLY A 304 2.33 25.58 10.17
N PHE A 305 3.41 25.81 9.43
CA PHE A 305 3.58 26.97 8.59
C PHE A 305 4.10 26.55 7.23
N GLU A 306 3.76 27.34 6.22
CA GLU A 306 4.20 27.15 4.85
C GLU A 306 4.62 28.49 4.28
N LEU A 307 5.64 28.45 3.43
CA LEU A 307 6.22 29.58 2.75
C LEU A 307 6.34 29.20 1.27
N GLY A 308 6.04 30.12 0.38
CA GLY A 308 6.20 29.89 -1.05
C GLY A 308 6.53 31.16 -1.80
N ALA A 309 6.93 30.99 -3.04
CA ALA A 309 7.15 32.08 -3.97
C ALA A 309 6.71 31.63 -5.36
N ASP A 310 5.95 32.48 -6.03
CA ASP A 310 5.51 32.25 -7.41
C ASP A 310 5.74 33.48 -8.28
N HIS A 311 6.04 33.23 -9.56
CA HIS A 311 6.23 34.26 -10.56
C HIS A 311 5.23 34.07 -11.69
N ALA A 312 4.62 35.17 -12.12
CA ALA A 312 3.62 35.16 -13.16
C ALA A 312 4.29 35.37 -14.53
N VAL A 313 4.07 34.44 -15.46
CA VAL A 313 4.65 34.43 -16.81
C VAL A 313 3.52 34.61 -17.82
N ALA A 314 3.58 35.69 -18.61
CA ALA A 314 2.60 35.93 -19.67
C ALA A 314 2.77 34.91 -20.81
N VAL A 315 1.64 34.34 -21.27
CA VAL A 315 1.61 33.38 -22.38
C VAL A 315 0.48 33.74 -23.35
N ALA A 316 0.52 33.20 -24.57
CA ALA A 316 -0.55 33.40 -25.54
C ALA A 316 -1.87 32.81 -24.99
N GLY A 317 -2.86 33.68 -24.75
CA GLY A 317 -4.17 33.30 -24.22
C GLY A 317 -4.29 33.34 -22.68
N GLY A 318 -3.29 33.85 -21.95
CA GLY A 318 -3.42 34.04 -20.51
C GLY A 318 -2.10 34.21 -19.76
N ARG A 319 -2.05 33.68 -18.55
CA ARG A 319 -0.88 33.78 -17.68
C ARG A 319 -0.67 32.46 -16.95
N TRP A 320 0.59 32.05 -16.84
CA TRP A 320 1.00 30.91 -16.03
C TRP A 320 1.63 31.41 -14.74
N HIS A 321 1.42 30.69 -13.63
CA HIS A 321 2.11 30.94 -12.37
C HIS A 321 3.03 29.74 -12.11
N LEU A 322 4.32 30.01 -11.97
CA LEU A 322 5.32 29.00 -11.64
C LEU A 322 5.96 29.37 -10.31
N GLY A 323 6.04 28.41 -9.39
CA GLY A 323 6.53 28.66 -8.05
C GLY A 323 6.90 27.41 -7.29
N GLY A 324 7.55 27.60 -6.16
CA GLY A 324 7.88 26.56 -5.19
C GLY A 324 7.31 26.90 -3.82
N LEU A 325 7.12 25.87 -3.00
CA LEU A 325 6.70 26.01 -1.61
C LEU A 325 7.52 25.08 -0.74
N ALA A 326 7.69 25.46 0.52
CA ALA A 326 8.26 24.65 1.57
C ALA A 326 7.46 24.86 2.85
N GLY A 327 7.40 23.85 3.71
CA GLY A 327 6.58 23.90 4.90
C GLY A 327 7.05 22.98 6.00
N TYR A 328 6.64 23.34 7.22
CA TYR A 328 6.83 22.51 8.40
C TYR A 328 5.50 22.29 9.08
N THR A 329 5.23 21.04 9.45
CA THR A 329 4.01 20.65 10.14
C THR A 329 4.33 19.74 11.33
N ARG A 330 3.75 20.04 12.49
CA ARG A 330 3.78 19.21 13.70
C ARG A 330 2.37 18.73 14.04
N GLY A 331 2.26 17.44 14.32
CA GLY A 331 1.04 16.81 14.83
C GLY A 331 1.28 16.22 16.22
N ASP A 332 0.56 16.72 17.22
CA ASP A 332 0.52 16.17 18.58
C ASP A 332 -0.72 15.32 18.79
N ARG A 333 -0.55 14.13 19.39
CA ARG A 333 -1.63 13.20 19.71
C ARG A 333 -1.63 12.83 21.18
N GLY A 334 -2.79 12.94 21.82
CA GLY A 334 -3.01 12.54 23.21
C GLY A 334 -4.03 11.42 23.33
N PHE A 335 -3.68 10.37 24.08
CA PHE A 335 -4.59 9.30 24.48
C PHE A 335 -4.97 9.47 25.96
N THR A 336 -6.26 9.36 26.29
CA THR A 336 -6.73 9.48 27.68
C THR A 336 -6.17 8.34 28.54
N GLY A 337 -5.26 8.69 29.47
CA GLY A 337 -4.77 7.82 30.54
C GLY A 337 -3.44 7.08 30.29
N ASP A 338 -2.88 7.09 29.07
CA ASP A 338 -1.72 6.24 28.71
C ASP A 338 -0.60 6.96 27.90
N GLY A 339 -0.58 8.30 27.92
CA GLY A 339 0.47 9.11 27.28
C GLY A 339 0.15 9.54 25.84
N GLY A 340 1.11 10.20 25.18
CA GLY A 340 0.94 10.84 23.87
C GLY A 340 2.15 10.70 22.95
N GLY A 341 2.04 11.17 21.72
CA GLY A 341 3.11 11.16 20.73
C GLY A 341 3.04 12.37 19.80
N HIS A 342 4.19 12.79 19.28
CA HIS A 342 4.31 13.89 18.31
C HIS A 342 4.90 13.39 17.00
N THR A 343 4.61 14.07 15.90
CA THR A 343 5.18 13.79 14.58
C THR A 343 5.48 15.11 13.89
N ASP A 344 6.66 15.18 13.29
CA ASP A 344 7.16 16.34 12.58
C ASP A 344 7.31 16.01 11.10
N SER A 345 6.99 16.96 10.23
CA SER A 345 7.18 16.85 8.79
C SER A 345 7.77 18.15 8.24
N VAL A 346 8.70 17.99 7.30
CA VAL A 346 9.26 19.06 6.46
C VAL A 346 9.03 18.66 5.01
N HIS A 347 8.57 19.59 4.18
CA HIS A 347 8.39 19.40 2.75
C HIS A 347 8.84 20.63 1.96
#